data_AF-A0A842W0Z9-F1
#
_entry.id   AF-A0A842W0Z9-F1
#
_cell.length_a   1.000
_cell.length_b   1.000
_cell.length_c   1.000
_cell.angle_alpha   90.00
_cell.angle_beta   90.00
_cell.angle_gamma   90.00
#
_symmetry.space_group_name_H-M   'P 1'
#
loop_
_entity.id
_entity.type
_entity.pdbx_description
1 polymer ?
#
loop_
_entity_poly.entity_id
_entity_poly.type
_entity_poly.pdbx_seq_one_letter_code
_entity_poly.pdbx_strand_id
1 'polypeptide(L)'
;MSEIDLTEIKKMMEQGEFQHALNKLVALVNDDNYNDLPQILEGIMELQKRGPLLRNDQLEKIKPYIADFDDAIQDYAVRIYTYRITHEMHSVYNEINLLTSKIDQFELGIKERVFSFLISTYNKLADEEKNIIGTLINGLIDESWNVRMEVIQFLDELLVLKPHFIKQYEDNLKVLYKEQDVDVKKEGLDLLLRLYIKTYSPEDLENLIREIPDKEWPMQEKLIFLIGKLGIHRKDLIIPNAMNLLYLLDDDDFLVREAIADIIQEILVHHKESFDDAFLRVIEYDDVDNMDFIEELLKSSIIKNGFERFYYLFTLNNPESNKIIRTLNNVVKKINLSNPSFINTLISKLTKRVLKNLTEENYSKLKLILKMNPHENIFLECYQVLNEIDFINNPETEQRRRLLLEYLLELKPELSLSRVKKWVEAKILDGPININDISNKFNIKEQKIRSYIERLIENEEINAILSNNVIALNEESTFEGEDLLFLKKWDISKNKSDSEKHDIQLYIHIRNISGAIINDLDINIEYPSDTFKVSLKEQSERTNNLTPNQNLILTYKFEKKGEKNLNPEISNIKIVFDYQKEGKPRMIEKYLDVLLV
;
A
#
# COMPACT_ATOMS: atom_id res chain seq x y z
N MET A 1 58.86 -49.15 34.45
CA MET A 1 57.75 -49.57 33.58
C MET A 1 58.29 -49.58 32.17
N SER A 2 58.13 -50.69 31.45
CA SER A 2 58.70 -50.87 30.12
C SER A 2 57.87 -50.11 29.09
N GLU A 3 58.51 -49.18 28.40
CA GLU A 3 58.02 -48.59 27.15
C GLU A 3 57.68 -49.75 26.18
N ILE A 4 56.46 -49.77 25.63
CA ILE A 4 56.06 -50.83 24.69
C ILE A 4 56.98 -50.77 23.47
N ASP A 5 57.66 -51.88 23.17
CA ASP A 5 58.52 -51.99 22.00
C ASP A 5 57.68 -52.11 20.72
N LEU A 6 57.43 -50.98 20.06
CA LEU A 6 56.69 -50.90 18.80
C LEU A 6 57.57 -51.21 17.56
N THR A 7 58.84 -51.60 17.73
CA THR A 7 59.79 -51.82 16.62
C THR A 7 59.30 -52.89 15.65
N GLU A 8 58.68 -53.95 16.17
CA GLU A 8 58.14 -55.02 15.33
C GLU A 8 56.93 -54.57 14.50
N ILE A 9 56.05 -53.72 15.08
CA ILE A 9 54.90 -53.15 14.38
C ILE A 9 55.36 -52.19 13.27
N LYS A 10 56.37 -51.35 13.54
CA LYS A 10 56.97 -50.46 12.52
C LYS A 10 57.54 -51.26 11.35
N LYS A 11 58.25 -52.36 11.63
CA LYS A 11 58.79 -53.24 10.58
C LYS A 11 57.68 -53.87 9.72
N MET A 12 56.58 -54.32 10.34
CA MET A 12 55.42 -54.85 9.60
C MET A 12 54.77 -53.77 8.71
N MET A 13 54.69 -52.52 9.20
CA MET A 13 54.19 -51.39 8.41
C MET A 13 55.09 -51.08 7.21
N GLU A 14 56.42 -51.11 7.37
CA GLU A 14 57.39 -50.93 6.27
C GLU A 14 57.30 -52.05 5.22
N GLN A 15 56.93 -53.25 5.64
CA GLN A 15 56.73 -54.42 4.77
C GLN A 15 55.35 -54.45 4.09
N GLY A 16 54.46 -53.49 4.39
CA GLY A 16 53.10 -53.42 3.83
C GLY A 16 52.10 -54.39 4.48
N GLU A 17 52.46 -55.03 5.60
CA GLU A 17 51.62 -55.99 6.31
C GLU A 17 50.61 -55.30 7.26
N PHE A 18 49.86 -54.32 6.73
CA PHE A 18 49.05 -53.41 7.54
C PHE A 18 47.97 -54.12 8.38
N GLN A 19 47.35 -55.18 7.87
CA GLN A 19 46.36 -55.96 8.64
C GLN A 19 47.00 -56.73 9.80
N HIS A 20 48.23 -57.23 9.61
CA HIS A 20 48.95 -57.96 10.65
C HIS A 20 49.45 -57.00 11.75
N ALA A 21 49.95 -55.83 11.34
CA ALA A 21 50.29 -54.74 12.24
C ALA A 21 49.05 -54.29 13.07
N LEU A 22 47.88 -54.17 12.43
CA LEU A 22 46.62 -53.78 13.09
C LEU A 22 46.22 -54.82 14.14
N ASN A 23 46.26 -56.11 13.80
CA ASN A 23 45.94 -57.18 14.74
C ASN A 23 46.85 -57.17 15.98
N LYS A 24 48.15 -56.85 15.80
CA LYS A 24 49.09 -56.72 16.92
C LYS A 24 48.80 -55.51 17.79
N LEU A 25 48.56 -54.35 17.20
CA LEU A 25 48.22 -53.14 17.97
C LEU A 25 46.94 -53.32 18.77
N VAL A 26 45.88 -53.90 18.17
CA VAL A 26 44.63 -54.19 18.87
C VAL A 26 44.83 -55.18 20.04
N ALA A 27 45.79 -56.10 19.94
CA ALA A 27 46.09 -57.02 21.05
C ALA A 27 46.68 -56.30 22.28
N LEU A 28 47.29 -55.12 22.08
CA LEU A 28 47.85 -54.29 23.14
C LEU A 28 46.79 -53.38 23.79
N VAL A 29 45.57 -53.32 23.27
CA VAL A 29 44.48 -52.53 23.84
C VAL A 29 43.92 -53.22 25.09
N ASN A 30 44.39 -52.79 26.26
CA ASN A 30 43.93 -53.19 27.59
C ASN A 30 44.40 -52.19 28.66
N ASP A 31 43.80 -52.26 29.85
CA ASP A 31 44.10 -51.35 30.97
C ASP A 31 45.54 -51.46 31.50
N ASP A 32 46.21 -52.61 31.30
CA ASP A 32 47.60 -52.79 31.72
C ASP A 32 48.57 -51.88 30.96
N ASN A 33 48.18 -51.42 29.77
CA ASN A 33 48.95 -50.52 28.90
C ASN A 33 48.46 -49.07 28.96
N TYR A 34 47.77 -48.65 30.04
CA TYR A 34 47.11 -47.36 30.16
C TYR A 34 47.94 -46.15 29.65
N ASN A 35 49.20 -46.04 30.08
CA ASN A 35 50.07 -44.92 29.71
C ASN A 35 50.41 -44.86 28.22
N ASP A 36 50.38 -46.00 27.54
CA ASP A 36 50.72 -46.14 26.12
C ASP A 36 49.46 -46.21 25.23
N LEU A 37 48.25 -46.30 25.83
CA LEU A 37 46.98 -46.38 25.11
C LEU A 37 46.79 -45.26 24.07
N PRO A 38 47.09 -43.98 24.34
CA PRO A 38 46.97 -42.93 23.31
C PRO A 38 47.79 -43.25 22.06
N GLN A 39 49.04 -43.69 22.22
CA GLN A 39 49.93 -44.05 21.10
C GLN A 39 49.46 -45.31 20.38
N ILE A 40 48.94 -46.30 21.12
CA ILE A 40 48.38 -47.53 20.55
C ILE A 40 47.16 -47.19 19.68
N LEU A 41 46.21 -46.41 20.21
CA LEU A 41 44.98 -46.03 19.52
C LEU A 41 45.27 -45.12 18.32
N GLU A 42 46.22 -44.19 18.44
CA GLU A 42 46.72 -43.41 17.31
C GLU A 42 47.28 -44.32 16.21
N GLY A 43 48.11 -45.31 16.58
CA GLY A 43 48.65 -46.28 15.64
C GLY A 43 47.57 -47.10 14.94
N ILE A 44 46.53 -47.50 15.67
CA ILE A 44 45.34 -48.18 15.09
C ILE A 44 44.66 -47.27 14.07
N MET A 45 44.40 -46.01 14.42
CA MET A 45 43.76 -45.04 13.53
C MET A 45 44.59 -44.79 12.26
N GLU A 46 45.90 -44.62 12.39
CA GLU A 46 46.81 -44.43 11.24
C GLU A 46 46.88 -45.66 10.35
N LEU A 47 46.80 -46.87 10.92
CA LEU A 47 46.69 -48.09 10.13
C LEU A 47 45.35 -48.15 9.39
N GLN A 48 44.24 -47.79 10.02
CA GLN A 48 42.94 -47.80 9.37
C GLN A 48 42.89 -46.88 8.13
N LYS A 49 43.54 -45.71 8.22
CA LYS A 49 43.73 -44.78 7.09
C LYS A 49 44.51 -45.39 5.92
N ARG A 50 45.32 -46.42 6.16
CA ARG A 50 46.11 -47.14 5.14
C ARG A 50 45.38 -48.31 4.50
N GLY A 51 44.12 -48.58 4.89
CA GLY A 51 43.28 -49.60 4.26
C GLY A 51 42.65 -50.65 5.19
N PRO A 52 43.37 -51.28 6.15
CA PRO A 52 42.77 -52.32 6.98
C PRO A 52 41.65 -51.77 7.87
N LEU A 53 40.57 -52.53 8.03
CA LEU A 53 39.48 -52.16 8.93
C LEU A 53 39.44 -53.09 10.15
N LEU A 54 38.98 -52.55 11.28
CA LEU A 54 38.77 -53.34 12.49
C LEU A 54 37.56 -54.26 12.32
N ARG A 55 37.71 -55.51 12.73
CA ARG A 55 36.57 -56.44 12.86
C ARG A 55 35.72 -56.10 14.08
N ASN A 56 34.48 -56.58 14.13
CA ASN A 56 33.56 -56.31 15.24
C ASN A 56 34.12 -56.78 16.60
N ASP A 57 34.81 -57.92 16.67
CA ASP A 57 35.49 -58.39 17.89
C ASP A 57 36.60 -57.43 18.37
N GLN A 58 37.22 -56.70 17.45
CA GLN A 58 38.29 -55.75 17.74
C GLN A 58 37.72 -54.40 18.20
N LEU A 59 36.59 -53.97 17.64
CA LEU A 59 35.88 -52.77 18.10
C LEU A 59 35.36 -52.92 19.52
N GLU A 60 34.82 -54.09 19.88
CA GLU A 60 34.36 -54.33 21.26
C GLU A 60 35.47 -54.19 22.31
N LYS A 61 36.75 -54.34 21.93
CA LYS A 61 37.88 -54.04 22.84
C LYS A 61 38.10 -52.55 23.06
N ILE A 62 37.73 -51.71 22.09
CA ILE A 62 37.92 -50.26 22.11
C ILE A 62 36.70 -49.56 22.73
N LYS A 63 35.52 -50.18 22.62
CA LYS A 63 34.26 -49.71 23.19
C LYS A 63 34.32 -49.15 24.62
N PRO A 64 35.03 -49.78 25.58
CA PRO A 64 35.08 -49.27 26.95
C PRO A 64 35.65 -47.86 27.04
N TYR A 65 36.56 -47.48 26.12
CA TYR A 65 37.22 -46.19 26.12
C TYR A 65 36.39 -45.05 25.51
N ILE A 66 35.18 -45.35 25.00
CA ILE A 66 34.23 -44.31 24.59
C ILE A 66 33.55 -43.70 25.82
N ALA A 67 33.40 -44.43 26.91
CA ALA A 67 32.75 -43.96 28.12
C ALA A 67 33.76 -43.85 29.28
N ASP A 68 33.75 -42.73 29.98
CA ASP A 68 34.46 -42.55 31.26
C ASP A 68 35.99 -42.77 31.19
N PHE A 69 36.67 -42.15 30.23
CA PHE A 69 38.12 -42.21 30.07
C PHE A 69 38.74 -40.83 29.82
N ASP A 70 40.07 -40.76 29.89
CA ASP A 70 40.85 -39.55 29.56
C ASP A 70 40.54 -39.03 28.15
N ASP A 71 40.45 -37.71 28.00
CA ASP A 71 40.02 -37.02 26.77
C ASP A 71 40.82 -37.46 25.53
N ALA A 72 42.14 -37.67 25.67
CA ALA A 72 42.97 -38.09 24.55
C ALA A 72 42.62 -39.51 24.10
N ILE A 73 42.43 -40.42 25.06
CA ILE A 73 42.04 -41.80 24.80
C ILE A 73 40.63 -41.84 24.17
N GLN A 74 39.71 -41.04 24.71
CA GLN A 74 38.34 -40.94 24.22
C GLN A 74 38.28 -40.37 22.80
N ASP A 75 39.03 -39.32 22.46
CA ASP A 75 39.08 -38.76 21.09
C ASP A 75 39.57 -39.82 20.08
N TYR A 76 40.65 -40.54 20.39
CA TYR A 76 41.12 -41.61 19.49
C TYR A 76 40.10 -42.74 19.36
N ALA A 77 39.47 -43.18 20.45
CA ALA A 77 38.44 -44.21 20.41
C ALA A 77 37.25 -43.79 19.52
N VAL A 78 36.76 -42.55 19.68
CA VAL A 78 35.70 -41.98 18.84
C VAL A 78 36.13 -41.86 17.38
N ARG A 79 37.37 -41.46 17.09
CA ARG A 79 37.90 -41.37 15.72
C ARG A 79 37.98 -42.73 15.04
N ILE A 80 38.39 -43.76 15.78
CA ILE A 80 38.41 -45.15 15.30
C ILE A 80 36.99 -45.61 14.94
N TYR A 81 36.02 -45.34 15.82
CA TYR A 81 34.62 -45.70 15.62
C TYR A 81 33.99 -44.98 14.43
N THR A 82 34.10 -43.64 14.39
CA THR A 82 33.55 -42.84 13.29
C THR A 82 34.20 -43.20 11.94
N TYR A 83 35.51 -43.46 11.90
CA TYR A 83 36.19 -43.95 10.70
C TYR A 83 35.65 -45.30 10.25
N ARG A 84 35.48 -46.24 11.18
CA ARG A 84 34.94 -47.56 10.91
C ARG A 84 33.53 -47.48 10.31
N ILE A 85 32.63 -46.73 10.97
CA ILE A 85 31.24 -46.59 10.52
C ILE A 85 31.21 -46.00 9.11
N THR A 86 32.05 -44.98 8.82
CA THR A 86 32.11 -44.35 7.50
C THR A 86 32.42 -45.32 6.37
N HIS A 87 33.17 -46.41 6.64
CA HIS A 87 33.64 -47.36 5.62
C HIS A 87 32.85 -48.68 5.56
N GLU A 88 32.11 -49.05 6.61
CA GLU A 88 31.26 -50.25 6.62
C GLU A 88 29.87 -49.96 7.21
N MET A 89 29.06 -49.12 6.57
CA MET A 89 27.83 -48.60 7.16
C MET A 89 26.73 -49.64 7.44
N HIS A 90 26.67 -50.76 6.74
CA HIS A 90 25.56 -51.72 6.85
C HIS A 90 25.63 -52.66 8.07
N SER A 91 26.74 -52.67 8.81
CA SER A 91 26.98 -53.63 9.91
C SER A 91 27.17 -52.98 11.28
N VAL A 92 26.98 -51.66 11.40
CA VAL A 92 27.56 -50.86 12.50
C VAL A 92 26.54 -49.87 13.13
N TYR A 93 25.25 -50.27 13.17
CA TYR A 93 24.14 -49.48 13.74
C TYR A 93 24.24 -49.31 15.27
N ASN A 94 24.68 -50.35 15.97
CA ASN A 94 24.81 -50.33 17.42
C ASN A 94 25.82 -49.29 17.91
N GLU A 95 26.81 -48.99 17.08
CA GLU A 95 27.88 -48.05 17.36
C GLU A 95 27.43 -46.61 17.19
N ILE A 96 26.52 -46.32 16.25
CA ILE A 96 25.86 -44.99 16.17
C ILE A 96 25.03 -44.76 17.43
N ASN A 97 24.27 -45.77 17.86
CA ASN A 97 23.50 -45.72 19.10
C ASN A 97 24.39 -45.50 20.32
N LEU A 98 25.57 -46.12 20.35
CA LEU A 98 26.57 -45.88 21.40
C LEU A 98 27.04 -44.42 21.39
N LEU A 99 27.49 -43.89 20.25
CA LEU A 99 27.99 -42.51 20.14
C LEU A 99 26.92 -41.48 20.50
N THR A 100 25.69 -41.65 20.00
CA THR A 100 24.56 -40.75 20.28
C THR A 100 24.16 -40.80 21.76
N SER A 101 24.11 -41.98 22.39
CA SER A 101 23.78 -42.13 23.82
C SER A 101 24.83 -41.54 24.78
N LYS A 102 26.03 -41.25 24.28
CA LYS A 102 27.19 -40.79 25.06
C LYS A 102 27.60 -39.36 24.73
N ILE A 103 26.88 -38.69 23.83
CA ILE A 103 27.29 -37.39 23.29
C ILE A 103 27.47 -36.31 24.35
N ASP A 104 26.63 -36.32 25.39
CA ASP A 104 26.68 -35.37 26.51
C ASP A 104 27.87 -35.63 27.46
N GLN A 105 28.53 -36.78 27.35
CA GLN A 105 29.71 -37.15 28.15
C GLN A 105 31.02 -36.78 27.46
N PHE A 106 30.96 -36.30 26.21
CA PHE A 106 32.14 -35.94 25.44
C PHE A 106 32.57 -34.51 25.71
N GLU A 107 33.87 -34.31 25.85
CA GLU A 107 34.50 -33.00 25.79
C GLU A 107 34.17 -32.28 24.47
N LEU A 108 34.19 -30.95 24.51
CA LEU A 108 33.71 -30.08 23.43
C LEU A 108 34.24 -30.48 22.04
N GLY A 109 35.55 -30.72 21.91
CA GLY A 109 36.16 -31.08 20.61
C GLY A 109 35.77 -32.46 20.09
N ILE A 110 35.51 -33.41 20.98
CA ILE A 110 35.01 -34.75 20.62
C ILE A 110 33.54 -34.64 20.22
N LYS A 111 32.76 -33.87 20.98
CA LYS A 111 31.34 -33.62 20.73
C LYS A 111 31.12 -33.01 19.35
N GLU A 112 31.83 -31.93 19.03
CA GLU A 112 31.83 -31.31 17.69
C GLU A 112 32.10 -32.34 16.59
N ARG A 113 33.13 -33.17 16.76
CA ARG A 113 33.48 -34.22 15.79
C ARG A 113 32.34 -35.22 15.59
N VAL A 114 31.66 -35.63 16.67
CA VAL A 114 30.54 -36.57 16.59
C VAL A 114 29.37 -35.93 15.85
N PHE A 115 29.02 -34.67 16.12
CA PHE A 115 27.98 -33.95 15.38
C PHE A 115 28.29 -33.83 13.88
N SER A 116 29.50 -33.38 13.51
CA SER A 116 29.90 -33.28 12.10
C SER A 116 29.91 -34.66 11.41
N PHE A 117 30.27 -35.71 12.14
CA PHE A 117 30.18 -37.08 11.66
C PHE A 117 28.73 -37.49 11.39
N LEU A 118 27.80 -37.26 12.33
CA LEU A 118 26.38 -37.58 12.17
C LEU A 118 25.77 -36.83 10.96
N ILE A 119 26.11 -35.56 10.79
CA ILE A 119 25.67 -34.72 9.66
C ILE A 119 26.19 -35.27 8.33
N SER A 120 27.51 -35.47 8.22
CA SER A 120 28.15 -35.93 6.97
C SER A 120 27.76 -37.36 6.56
N THR A 121 27.28 -38.17 7.50
CA THR A 121 26.89 -39.56 7.26
C THR A 121 25.38 -39.79 7.18
N TYR A 122 24.56 -38.79 7.53
CA TYR A 122 23.10 -38.87 7.57
C TYR A 122 22.47 -39.53 6.33
N ASN A 123 22.83 -39.06 5.12
CA ASN A 123 22.25 -39.57 3.86
C ASN A 123 22.54 -41.05 3.59
N LYS A 124 23.51 -41.61 4.31
CA LYS A 124 23.92 -43.01 4.17
C LYS A 124 23.37 -43.90 5.31
N LEU A 125 22.71 -43.31 6.31
CA LEU A 125 22.21 -43.96 7.52
C LEU A 125 20.67 -43.92 7.60
N ALA A 126 20.02 -44.36 6.52
CA ALA A 126 18.55 -44.21 6.37
C ALA A 126 17.72 -44.93 7.45
N ASP A 127 18.20 -46.06 7.99
CA ASP A 127 17.46 -46.83 8.99
C ASP A 127 17.48 -46.17 10.39
N GLU A 128 18.45 -45.29 10.65
CA GLU A 128 18.62 -44.58 11.94
C GLU A 128 18.23 -43.10 11.86
N GLU A 129 17.56 -42.71 10.77
CA GLU A 129 17.23 -41.33 10.43
C GLU A 129 16.59 -40.57 11.61
N LYS A 130 15.66 -41.20 12.32
CA LYS A 130 14.99 -40.58 13.48
C LYS A 130 15.92 -40.39 14.68
N ASN A 131 16.77 -41.37 14.98
CA ASN A 131 17.67 -41.29 16.13
C ASN A 131 18.74 -40.21 15.91
N ILE A 132 19.30 -40.17 14.70
CA ILE A 132 20.26 -39.14 14.30
C ILE A 132 19.61 -37.76 14.43
N ILE A 133 18.42 -37.57 13.86
CA ILE A 133 17.74 -36.27 13.89
C ILE A 133 17.39 -35.85 15.31
N GLY A 134 16.90 -36.78 16.15
CA GLY A 134 16.67 -36.50 17.56
C GLY A 134 17.94 -36.04 18.28
N THR A 135 19.08 -36.69 18.00
CA THR A 135 20.38 -36.30 18.57
C THR A 135 20.82 -34.93 18.06
N LEU A 136 20.71 -34.67 16.75
CA LEU A 136 21.05 -33.39 16.15
C LEU A 136 20.21 -32.26 16.76
N ILE A 137 18.91 -32.45 16.91
CA ILE A 137 18.01 -31.46 17.53
C ILE A 137 18.38 -31.19 19.00
N ASN A 138 18.80 -32.20 19.76
CA ASN A 138 19.34 -31.97 21.11
C ASN A 138 20.63 -31.13 21.07
N GLY A 139 21.41 -31.22 20.00
CA GLY A 139 22.56 -30.35 19.75
C GLY A 139 22.22 -28.85 19.62
N LEU A 140 20.95 -28.47 19.41
CA LEU A 140 20.54 -27.07 19.37
C LEU A 140 20.64 -26.35 20.73
N ILE A 141 20.77 -27.09 21.83
CA ILE A 141 21.02 -26.54 23.17
C ILE A 141 22.44 -26.83 23.68
N ASP A 142 23.31 -27.35 22.82
CA ASP A 142 24.68 -27.63 23.21
C ASP A 142 25.42 -26.34 23.59
N GLU A 143 26.44 -26.43 24.44
CA GLU A 143 27.26 -25.27 24.83
C GLU A 143 28.12 -24.74 23.67
N SER A 144 28.54 -25.62 22.74
CA SER A 144 29.34 -25.23 21.59
C SER A 144 28.50 -24.47 20.57
N TRP A 145 28.94 -23.25 20.28
CA TRP A 145 28.39 -22.45 19.18
C TRP A 145 28.50 -23.18 17.83
N ASN A 146 29.62 -23.89 17.59
CA ASN A 146 29.84 -24.61 16.33
C ASN A 146 28.81 -25.73 16.16
N VAL A 147 28.54 -26.49 17.22
CA VAL A 147 27.54 -27.57 17.20
C VAL A 147 26.17 -26.99 16.85
N ARG A 148 25.72 -25.96 17.57
CA ARG A 148 24.40 -25.34 17.34
C ARG A 148 24.27 -24.85 15.89
N MET A 149 25.29 -24.17 15.37
CA MET A 149 25.30 -23.65 14.00
C MET A 149 25.32 -24.75 12.94
N GLU A 150 26.18 -25.77 13.08
CA GLU A 150 26.28 -26.86 12.11
C GLU A 150 24.96 -27.64 12.04
N VAL A 151 24.32 -27.87 13.20
CA VAL A 151 22.99 -28.47 13.28
C VAL A 151 21.94 -27.62 12.57
N ILE A 152 21.88 -26.30 12.83
CA ILE A 152 20.90 -25.42 12.18
C ILE A 152 21.05 -25.46 10.66
N GLN A 153 22.29 -25.36 10.16
CA GLN A 153 22.60 -25.41 8.72
C GLN A 153 22.15 -26.74 8.11
N PHE A 154 22.48 -27.84 8.77
CA PHE A 154 22.06 -29.17 8.30
C PHE A 154 20.53 -29.33 8.30
N LEU A 155 19.84 -28.90 9.36
CA LEU A 155 18.38 -28.95 9.43
C LEU A 155 17.74 -28.08 8.34
N ASP A 156 18.38 -26.97 7.97
CA ASP A 156 17.92 -26.10 6.89
C ASP A 156 18.06 -26.76 5.52
N GLU A 157 19.20 -27.39 5.25
CA GLU A 157 19.41 -28.21 4.04
C GLU A 157 18.39 -29.34 3.96
N LEU A 158 18.15 -30.02 5.09
CA LEU A 158 17.20 -31.12 5.15
C LEU A 158 15.75 -30.65 5.00
N LEU A 159 15.41 -29.47 5.50
CA LEU A 159 14.10 -28.82 5.32
C LEU A 159 13.79 -28.55 3.84
N VAL A 160 14.81 -28.30 3.01
CA VAL A 160 14.61 -28.19 1.55
C VAL A 160 14.16 -29.51 0.94
N LEU A 161 14.72 -30.64 1.41
CA LEU A 161 14.48 -31.96 0.84
C LEU A 161 13.25 -32.68 1.43
N LYS A 162 13.03 -32.55 2.75
CA LYS A 162 12.02 -33.30 3.51
C LYS A 162 11.26 -32.42 4.52
N PRO A 163 10.52 -31.40 4.05
CA PRO A 163 9.93 -30.41 4.96
C PRO A 163 8.93 -30.98 5.97
N HIS A 164 8.05 -31.89 5.53
CA HIS A 164 7.07 -32.51 6.43
C HIS A 164 7.69 -33.50 7.43
N PHE A 165 8.89 -34.00 7.17
CA PHE A 165 9.63 -34.80 8.14
C PHE A 165 10.17 -33.89 9.26
N ILE A 166 10.78 -32.76 8.92
CA ILE A 166 11.24 -31.77 9.91
C ILE A 166 10.08 -31.22 10.74
N LYS A 167 8.91 -30.97 10.13
CA LYS A 167 7.70 -30.52 10.86
C LYS A 167 7.33 -31.44 12.03
N GLN A 168 7.62 -32.74 11.97
CA GLN A 168 7.31 -33.68 13.07
C GLN A 168 8.08 -33.36 14.37
N TYR A 169 9.17 -32.60 14.28
CA TYR A 169 9.99 -32.20 15.41
C TYR A 169 9.82 -30.72 15.79
N GLU A 170 8.79 -30.05 15.27
CA GLU A 170 8.56 -28.63 15.46
C GLU A 170 8.57 -28.21 16.94
N ASP A 171 7.91 -28.98 17.81
CA ASP A 171 7.89 -28.70 19.25
C ASP A 171 9.28 -28.74 19.89
N ASN A 172 10.18 -29.61 19.41
CA ASN A 172 11.57 -29.65 19.87
C ASN A 172 12.37 -28.44 19.36
N LEU A 173 12.07 -27.96 18.14
CA LEU A 173 12.73 -26.78 17.55
C LEU A 173 12.33 -25.46 18.23
N LYS A 174 11.23 -25.44 19.01
CA LYS A 174 10.84 -24.27 19.83
C LYS A 174 11.92 -23.84 20.83
N VAL A 175 12.94 -24.67 21.07
CA VAL A 175 14.09 -24.27 21.89
C VAL A 175 14.86 -23.08 21.31
N LEU A 176 14.84 -22.90 19.99
CA LEU A 176 15.48 -21.79 19.28
C LEU A 176 14.89 -20.42 19.66
N TYR A 177 13.66 -20.38 20.20
CA TYR A 177 13.11 -19.14 20.77
C TYR A 177 13.88 -18.63 21.97
N LYS A 178 14.66 -19.48 22.65
CA LYS A 178 15.39 -19.12 23.86
C LYS A 178 16.88 -18.91 23.59
N GLU A 179 17.32 -19.00 22.33
CA GLU A 179 18.71 -18.78 21.96
C GLU A 179 19.15 -17.35 22.32
N GLN A 180 20.34 -17.27 22.92
CA GLN A 180 20.93 -16.05 23.47
C GLN A 180 22.01 -15.49 22.56
N ASP A 181 22.76 -16.36 21.87
CA ASP A 181 23.75 -15.94 20.90
C ASP A 181 23.07 -15.29 19.70
N VAL A 182 23.53 -14.11 19.29
CA VAL A 182 22.87 -13.29 18.28
C VAL A 182 22.87 -13.98 16.91
N ASP A 183 23.98 -14.63 16.55
CA ASP A 183 24.13 -15.27 15.24
C ASP A 183 23.31 -16.57 15.19
N VAL A 184 23.42 -17.41 16.23
CA VAL A 184 22.64 -18.66 16.32
C VAL A 184 21.14 -18.36 16.38
N LYS A 185 20.73 -17.33 17.14
CA LYS A 185 19.33 -16.92 17.25
C LYS A 185 18.77 -16.51 15.90
N LYS A 186 19.53 -15.72 15.13
CA LYS A 186 19.11 -15.27 13.81
C LYS A 186 18.90 -16.45 12.88
N GLU A 187 19.90 -17.32 12.74
CA GLU A 187 19.83 -18.48 11.85
C GLU A 187 18.75 -19.49 12.30
N GLY A 188 18.58 -19.66 13.62
CA GLY A 188 17.53 -20.49 14.19
C GLY A 188 16.12 -19.97 13.92
N LEU A 189 15.89 -18.65 14.06
CA LEU A 189 14.60 -18.04 13.71
C LEU A 189 14.34 -18.11 12.20
N ASP A 190 15.37 -17.96 11.36
CA ASP A 190 15.25 -18.12 9.91
C ASP A 190 14.88 -19.55 9.51
N LEU A 191 15.45 -20.56 10.19
CA LEU A 191 15.07 -21.98 10.03
C LEU A 191 13.59 -22.18 10.38
N LEU A 192 13.13 -21.68 11.54
CA LEU A 192 11.72 -21.77 11.95
C LEU A 192 10.80 -21.08 10.94
N LEU A 193 11.15 -19.87 10.49
CA LEU A 193 10.38 -19.16 9.48
C LEU A 193 10.27 -19.96 8.18
N ARG A 194 11.38 -20.52 7.68
CA ARG A 194 11.38 -21.36 6.47
C ARG A 194 10.55 -22.62 6.66
N LEU A 195 10.57 -23.23 7.86
CA LEU A 195 9.72 -24.37 8.19
C LEU A 195 8.24 -23.99 8.09
N TYR A 196 7.86 -22.85 8.66
CA TYR A 196 6.48 -22.36 8.64
C TYR A 196 6.01 -22.06 7.23
N ILE A 197 6.83 -21.33 6.45
CA ILE A 197 6.52 -21.02 5.05
C ILE A 197 6.26 -22.30 4.23
N LYS A 198 7.04 -23.36 4.46
CA LYS A 198 6.95 -24.61 3.68
C LYS A 198 5.80 -25.52 4.13
N THR A 199 5.38 -25.45 5.39
CA THR A 199 4.59 -26.55 5.98
C THR A 199 3.34 -26.13 6.76
N TYR A 200 3.17 -24.85 7.06
CA TYR A 200 1.97 -24.38 7.77
C TYR A 200 0.75 -24.32 6.86
N SER A 201 -0.36 -24.75 7.46
CA SER A 201 -1.74 -24.55 7.04
C SER A 201 -2.39 -23.40 7.83
N PRO A 202 -3.61 -22.96 7.46
CA PRO A 202 -4.31 -21.94 8.23
C PRO A 202 -4.55 -22.32 9.70
N GLU A 203 -4.79 -23.59 9.98
CA GLU A 203 -5.01 -24.11 11.35
C GLU A 203 -3.72 -24.10 12.18
N ASP A 204 -2.57 -24.41 11.57
CA ASP A 204 -1.28 -24.32 12.25
C ASP A 204 -0.99 -22.88 12.70
N LEU A 205 -1.25 -21.91 11.81
CA LEU A 205 -1.10 -20.49 12.14
C LEU A 205 -2.10 -20.03 13.20
N GLU A 206 -3.35 -20.50 13.13
CA GLU A 206 -4.36 -20.20 14.14
C GLU A 206 -3.91 -20.65 15.54
N ASN A 207 -3.38 -21.88 15.63
CA ASN A 207 -2.85 -22.41 16.89
C ASN A 207 -1.66 -21.59 17.38
N LEU A 208 -0.75 -21.19 16.50
CA LEU A 208 0.40 -20.34 16.87
C LEU A 208 -0.06 -18.97 17.42
N ILE A 209 -1.07 -18.35 16.82
CA ILE A 209 -1.66 -17.09 17.28
C ILE A 209 -2.29 -17.26 18.67
N ARG A 210 -3.05 -18.34 18.87
CA ARG A 210 -3.70 -18.63 20.16
C ARG A 210 -2.71 -18.88 21.30
N GLU A 211 -1.51 -19.35 21.00
CA GLU A 211 -0.48 -19.54 22.02
C GLU A 211 0.08 -18.21 22.57
N ILE A 212 -0.04 -17.07 21.86
CA ILE A 212 0.64 -15.82 22.22
C ILE A 212 0.26 -15.31 23.63
N PRO A 213 -1.02 -15.18 24.02
CA PRO A 213 -1.39 -14.59 25.31
C PRO A 213 -0.86 -15.40 26.51
N ASP A 214 -0.63 -16.70 26.33
CA ASP A 214 -0.19 -17.61 27.39
C ASP A 214 1.35 -17.63 27.60
N LYS A 215 2.12 -16.78 26.89
CA LYS A 215 3.59 -16.74 26.99
C LYS A 215 4.09 -15.43 27.60
N GLU A 216 5.31 -15.48 28.11
CA GLU A 216 6.06 -14.29 28.54
C GLU A 216 6.52 -13.45 27.34
N TRP A 217 6.64 -12.13 27.52
CA TRP A 217 7.00 -11.16 26.47
C TRP A 217 8.16 -11.59 25.54
N PRO A 218 9.32 -12.07 26.03
CA PRO A 218 10.42 -12.46 25.13
C PRO A 218 10.08 -13.59 24.16
N MET A 219 9.08 -14.42 24.49
CA MET A 219 8.56 -15.47 23.63
C MET A 219 7.47 -14.93 22.72
N GLN A 220 6.55 -14.12 23.25
CA GLN A 220 5.50 -13.44 22.47
C GLN A 220 6.11 -12.63 21.32
N GLU A 221 7.12 -11.80 21.60
CA GLU A 221 7.82 -10.99 20.62
C GLU A 221 8.32 -11.82 19.43
N LYS A 222 8.92 -12.99 19.69
CA LYS A 222 9.46 -13.88 18.65
C LYS A 222 8.36 -14.55 17.84
N LEU A 223 7.29 -15.00 18.49
CA LEU A 223 6.12 -15.57 17.83
C LEU A 223 5.47 -14.55 16.91
N ILE A 224 5.21 -13.34 17.43
CA ILE A 224 4.64 -12.22 16.69
C ILE A 224 5.54 -11.88 15.50
N PHE A 225 6.85 -11.75 15.71
CA PHE A 225 7.82 -11.52 14.63
C PHE A 225 7.73 -12.58 13.52
N LEU A 226 7.73 -13.87 13.88
CA LEU A 226 7.65 -14.96 12.90
C LEU A 226 6.31 -14.96 12.16
N ILE A 227 5.20 -14.69 12.85
CA ILE A 227 3.87 -14.58 12.24
C ILE A 227 3.84 -13.41 11.24
N GLY A 228 4.41 -12.26 11.61
CA GLY A 228 4.55 -11.11 10.73
C GLY A 228 5.31 -11.45 9.45
N LYS A 229 6.51 -12.05 9.59
CA LYS A 229 7.32 -12.47 8.44
C LYS A 229 6.64 -13.56 7.62
N LEU A 230 6.02 -14.55 8.24
CA LEU A 230 5.23 -15.57 7.54
C LEU A 230 4.11 -14.92 6.73
N GLY A 231 3.43 -13.92 7.30
CA GLY A 231 2.35 -13.21 6.62
C GLY A 231 2.78 -12.43 5.39
N ILE A 232 4.01 -11.92 5.36
CA ILE A 232 4.60 -11.31 4.17
C ILE A 232 4.77 -12.35 3.06
N HIS A 233 5.14 -13.59 3.40
CA HIS A 233 5.38 -14.66 2.41
C HIS A 233 4.13 -15.44 2.01
N ARG A 234 3.13 -15.55 2.89
CA ARG A 234 1.98 -16.46 2.76
C ARG A 234 0.65 -15.75 3.03
N LYS A 235 0.21 -14.93 2.08
CA LYS A 235 -1.10 -14.24 2.11
C LYS A 235 -2.28 -15.20 2.34
N ASP A 236 -2.18 -16.41 1.80
CA ASP A 236 -3.20 -17.46 1.90
C ASP A 236 -3.41 -17.96 3.34
N LEU A 237 -2.41 -17.83 4.22
CA LEU A 237 -2.52 -18.16 5.63
C LEU A 237 -3.08 -17.01 6.47
N ILE A 238 -2.76 -15.77 6.08
CA ILE A 238 -3.17 -14.57 6.83
C ILE A 238 -4.64 -14.27 6.66
N ILE A 239 -5.21 -14.32 5.44
CA ILE A 239 -6.62 -13.95 5.22
C ILE A 239 -7.57 -14.72 6.14
N PRO A 240 -7.48 -16.07 6.26
CA PRO A 240 -8.32 -16.83 7.19
C PRO A 240 -8.12 -16.47 8.66
N ASN A 241 -6.92 -16.00 9.03
CA ASN A 241 -6.52 -15.70 10.41
C ASN A 241 -6.53 -14.20 10.75
N ALA A 242 -6.97 -13.34 9.83
CA ALA A 242 -6.93 -11.90 9.99
C ALA A 242 -7.71 -11.43 11.23
N MET A 243 -8.89 -12.00 11.48
CA MET A 243 -9.69 -11.72 12.68
C MET A 243 -8.94 -12.10 13.97
N ASN A 244 -8.32 -13.28 14.01
CA ASN A 244 -7.58 -13.74 15.18
C ASN A 244 -6.43 -12.80 15.53
N LEU A 245 -5.74 -12.26 14.52
CA LEU A 245 -4.72 -11.24 14.73
C LEU A 245 -5.30 -9.91 15.22
N LEU A 246 -6.46 -9.49 14.71
CA LEU A 246 -7.11 -8.26 15.19
C LEU A 246 -7.58 -8.37 16.64
N TYR A 247 -8.01 -9.54 17.10
CA TYR A 247 -8.37 -9.74 18.51
C TYR A 247 -7.19 -9.58 19.47
N LEU A 248 -5.96 -9.83 19.03
CA LEU A 248 -4.78 -9.57 19.85
C LEU A 248 -4.47 -8.08 20.02
N LEU A 249 -5.17 -7.18 19.32
CA LEU A 249 -5.12 -5.75 19.61
C LEU A 249 -5.84 -5.39 20.92
N ASP A 250 -6.57 -6.34 21.52
CA ASP A 250 -7.17 -6.23 22.86
C ASP A 250 -6.43 -7.01 23.93
N ASP A 251 -5.26 -7.57 23.62
CA ASP A 251 -4.41 -8.20 24.64
C ASP A 251 -4.14 -7.22 25.79
N ASP A 252 -4.09 -7.70 27.04
CA ASP A 252 -3.88 -6.84 28.21
C ASP A 252 -2.52 -6.13 28.18
N ASP A 253 -1.49 -6.76 27.60
CA ASP A 253 -0.15 -6.20 27.49
C ASP A 253 -0.04 -5.19 26.33
N PHE A 254 0.39 -3.97 26.66
CA PHE A 254 0.62 -2.93 25.67
C PHE A 254 1.67 -3.31 24.63
N LEU A 255 2.73 -4.01 25.02
CA LEU A 255 3.81 -4.40 24.12
C LEU A 255 3.31 -5.41 23.08
N VAL A 256 2.40 -6.32 23.48
CA VAL A 256 1.76 -7.27 22.56
C VAL A 256 0.90 -6.52 21.55
N ARG A 257 0.02 -5.62 22.01
CA ARG A 257 -0.83 -4.81 21.12
C ARG A 257 -0.02 -4.01 20.09
N GLU A 258 1.06 -3.38 20.53
CA GLU A 258 1.96 -2.60 19.67
C GLU A 258 2.65 -3.49 18.63
N ALA A 259 3.24 -4.61 19.05
CA ALA A 259 3.90 -5.54 18.13
C ALA A 259 2.93 -6.18 17.12
N ILE A 260 1.70 -6.49 17.54
CA ILE A 260 0.64 -6.98 16.64
C ILE A 260 0.27 -5.92 15.62
N ALA A 261 0.07 -4.67 16.03
CA ALA A 261 -0.21 -3.57 15.10
C ALA A 261 0.94 -3.40 14.10
N ASP A 262 2.19 -3.47 14.55
CA ASP A 262 3.37 -3.36 13.68
C ASP A 262 3.43 -4.48 12.64
N ILE A 263 3.21 -5.73 13.02
CA ILE A 263 3.23 -6.83 12.04
C ILE A 263 2.04 -6.77 11.08
N ILE A 264 0.85 -6.35 11.52
CA ILE A 264 -0.30 -6.15 10.63
C ILE A 264 0.02 -5.04 9.64
N GLN A 265 0.63 -3.95 10.11
CA GLN A 265 1.05 -2.85 9.26
C GLN A 265 2.09 -3.31 8.24
N GLU A 266 3.07 -4.12 8.63
CA GLU A 266 4.07 -4.70 7.75
C GLU A 266 3.42 -5.62 6.70
N ILE A 267 2.51 -6.51 7.11
CA ILE A 267 1.78 -7.38 6.18
C ILE A 267 0.96 -6.56 5.18
N LEU A 268 0.27 -5.50 5.61
CA LEU A 268 -0.51 -4.61 4.74
C LEU A 268 0.34 -3.85 3.71
N VAL A 269 1.65 -3.69 3.95
CA VAL A 269 2.57 -3.16 2.93
C VAL A 269 2.66 -4.10 1.73
N HIS A 270 2.70 -5.40 1.99
CA HIS A 270 2.88 -6.43 0.96
C HIS A 270 1.54 -6.92 0.40
N HIS A 271 0.52 -7.02 1.25
CA HIS A 271 -0.79 -7.58 0.96
C HIS A 271 -1.89 -6.60 1.39
N LYS A 272 -1.96 -5.44 0.73
CA LYS A 272 -2.85 -4.32 1.09
C LYS A 272 -4.31 -4.63 1.45
N GLU A 273 -4.87 -5.72 0.92
CA GLU A 273 -6.28 -6.09 1.08
C GLU A 273 -6.48 -7.28 2.04
N SER A 274 -5.42 -7.81 2.67
CA SER A 274 -5.51 -9.07 3.44
C SER A 274 -6.33 -8.98 4.73
N PHE A 275 -6.61 -7.78 5.23
CA PHE A 275 -7.39 -7.55 6.46
C PHE A 275 -8.72 -6.85 6.20
N ASP A 276 -9.13 -6.61 4.95
CA ASP A 276 -10.26 -5.71 4.66
C ASP A 276 -11.58 -6.24 5.21
N ASP A 277 -11.90 -7.51 4.92
CA ASP A 277 -13.10 -8.15 5.45
C ASP A 277 -13.08 -8.24 6.97
N ALA A 278 -11.90 -8.45 7.55
CA ALA A 278 -11.72 -8.55 9.00
C ALA A 278 -11.94 -7.18 9.68
N PHE A 279 -11.34 -6.10 9.14
CA PHE A 279 -11.59 -4.75 9.61
C PHE A 279 -13.07 -4.38 9.55
N LEU A 280 -13.73 -4.64 8.41
CA LEU A 280 -15.15 -4.31 8.27
C LEU A 280 -16.01 -5.07 9.28
N ARG A 281 -15.72 -6.34 9.54
CA ARG A 281 -16.43 -7.14 10.56
C ARG A 281 -16.21 -6.59 11.96
N VAL A 282 -14.96 -6.41 12.37
CA VAL A 282 -14.62 -5.88 13.70
C VAL A 282 -15.29 -4.53 13.94
N ILE A 283 -15.26 -3.63 12.96
CA ILE A 283 -15.90 -2.32 13.06
C ILE A 283 -17.44 -2.43 13.13
N GLU A 284 -18.05 -3.34 12.39
CA GLU A 284 -19.51 -3.48 12.36
C GLU A 284 -20.05 -4.04 13.68
N TYR A 285 -19.35 -5.01 14.24
CA TYR A 285 -19.81 -5.74 15.43
C TYR A 285 -19.25 -5.18 16.73
N ASP A 286 -18.31 -4.22 16.68
CA ASP A 286 -17.53 -3.75 17.84
C ASP A 286 -16.84 -4.93 18.55
N ASP A 287 -16.27 -5.87 17.79
CA ASP A 287 -15.63 -7.07 18.34
C ASP A 287 -14.23 -6.80 18.93
N VAL A 288 -13.69 -5.60 18.72
CA VAL A 288 -12.39 -5.16 19.28
C VAL A 288 -12.58 -3.83 20.00
N ASP A 289 -12.19 -3.76 21.27
CA ASP A 289 -12.34 -2.60 22.13
C ASP A 289 -11.33 -1.48 21.74
N ASN A 290 -10.10 -1.84 21.38
CA ASN A 290 -9.04 -0.91 21.04
C ASN A 290 -9.13 -0.40 19.58
N MET A 291 -10.26 0.21 19.24
CA MET A 291 -10.54 0.77 17.91
C MET A 291 -9.51 1.80 17.42
N ASP A 292 -8.76 2.43 18.32
CA ASP A 292 -7.70 3.37 17.94
C ASP A 292 -6.59 2.71 17.10
N PHE A 293 -6.21 1.46 17.39
CA PHE A 293 -5.24 0.72 16.58
C PHE A 293 -5.79 0.44 15.18
N ILE A 294 -7.05 0.01 15.08
CA ILE A 294 -7.72 -0.25 13.79
C ILE A 294 -7.72 1.02 12.94
N GLU A 295 -8.08 2.16 13.52
CA GLU A 295 -8.08 3.44 12.82
C GLU A 295 -6.67 3.88 12.38
N GLU A 296 -5.65 3.68 13.19
CA GLU A 296 -4.25 4.00 12.82
C GLU A 296 -3.70 3.08 11.72
N LEU A 297 -4.06 1.78 11.73
CA LEU A 297 -3.72 0.84 10.66
C LEU A 297 -4.37 1.23 9.33
N LEU A 298 -5.67 1.56 9.35
CA LEU A 298 -6.39 2.03 8.17
C LEU A 298 -5.82 3.35 7.65
N LYS A 299 -5.55 4.32 8.55
CA LYS A 299 -4.90 5.60 8.22
C LYS A 299 -3.57 5.37 7.51
N SER A 300 -2.70 4.57 8.09
CA SER A 300 -1.36 4.28 7.55
C SER A 300 -1.45 3.56 6.20
N SER A 301 -2.38 2.60 6.06
CA SER A 301 -2.68 1.94 4.78
C SER A 301 -3.13 2.94 3.70
N ILE A 302 -4.01 3.89 4.05
CA ILE A 302 -4.51 4.92 3.12
C ILE A 302 -3.43 5.92 2.74
N ILE A 303 -2.63 6.41 3.69
CA ILE A 303 -1.55 7.36 3.41
C ILE A 303 -0.54 6.72 2.44
N LYS A 304 -0.18 5.46 2.68
CA LYS A 304 0.80 4.73 1.87
C LYS A 304 0.30 4.40 0.46
N ASN A 305 -0.95 3.98 0.33
CA ASN A 305 -1.51 3.50 -0.94
C ASN A 305 -2.37 4.55 -1.68
N GLY A 306 -2.56 5.72 -1.07
CA GLY A 306 -3.22 6.87 -1.67
C GLY A 306 -4.73 6.76 -1.81
N PHE A 307 -5.28 7.58 -2.70
CA PHE A 307 -6.72 7.76 -2.90
C PHE A 307 -7.47 6.46 -3.25
N GLU A 308 -6.89 5.61 -4.12
CA GLU A 308 -7.57 4.38 -4.55
C GLU A 308 -7.83 3.43 -3.38
N ARG A 309 -6.93 3.38 -2.40
CA ARG A 309 -7.11 2.58 -1.19
C ARG A 309 -8.27 3.09 -0.34
N PHE A 310 -8.35 4.40 -0.13
CA PHE A 310 -9.48 5.02 0.57
C PHE A 310 -10.79 4.77 -0.18
N TYR A 311 -10.81 4.99 -1.50
CA TYR A 311 -12.00 4.82 -2.30
C TYR A 311 -12.50 3.37 -2.30
N TYR A 312 -11.60 2.39 -2.36
CA TYR A 312 -11.93 0.98 -2.25
C TYR A 312 -12.67 0.67 -0.92
N LEU A 313 -12.10 1.07 0.22
CA LEU A 313 -12.72 0.89 1.54
C LEU A 313 -14.07 1.63 1.65
N PHE A 314 -14.15 2.83 1.09
CA PHE A 314 -15.39 3.60 1.00
C PHE A 314 -16.48 2.88 0.19
N THR A 315 -16.10 2.20 -0.89
CA THR A 315 -17.06 1.45 -1.73
C THR A 315 -17.49 0.12 -1.12
N LEU A 316 -16.61 -0.59 -0.40
CA LEU A 316 -16.97 -1.86 0.24
C LEU A 316 -18.00 -1.70 1.36
N ASN A 317 -18.03 -0.54 2.01
CA ASN A 317 -18.89 -0.30 3.15
C ASN A 317 -20.39 -0.31 2.76
N ASN A 318 -21.26 -0.84 3.60
CA ASN A 318 -22.71 -0.66 3.46
C ASN A 318 -23.10 0.78 3.87
N PRO A 319 -23.80 1.57 3.04
CA PRO A 319 -24.26 2.92 3.39
C PRO A 319 -25.13 2.98 4.65
N GLU A 320 -25.77 1.88 5.04
CA GLU A 320 -26.59 1.81 6.26
C GLU A 320 -25.75 1.54 7.53
N SER A 321 -24.49 1.13 7.39
CA SER A 321 -23.57 0.98 8.52
C SER A 321 -23.07 2.33 8.99
N ASN A 322 -23.70 2.83 10.05
CA ASN A 322 -23.22 4.04 10.72
C ASN A 322 -21.84 3.85 11.35
N LYS A 323 -21.44 2.62 11.74
CA LYS A 323 -20.17 2.37 12.44
C LYS A 323 -18.98 2.46 11.49
N ILE A 324 -19.03 1.76 10.35
CA ILE A 324 -17.92 1.80 9.38
C ILE A 324 -17.72 3.21 8.84
N ILE A 325 -18.82 3.96 8.57
CA ILE A 325 -18.69 5.35 8.13
C ILE A 325 -18.08 6.22 9.24
N ARG A 326 -18.45 6.01 10.51
CA ARG A 326 -17.84 6.72 11.66
C ARG A 326 -16.34 6.45 11.76
N THR A 327 -15.91 5.19 11.62
CA THR A 327 -14.49 4.82 11.66
C THR A 327 -13.72 5.43 10.49
N LEU A 328 -14.22 5.30 9.25
CA LEU A 328 -13.60 5.95 8.09
C LEU A 328 -13.51 7.47 8.27
N ASN A 329 -14.52 8.07 8.88
CA ASN A 329 -14.52 9.49 9.21
C ASN A 329 -13.45 9.84 10.26
N ASN A 330 -13.29 9.05 11.31
CA ASN A 330 -12.22 9.25 12.31
C ASN A 330 -10.83 9.11 11.66
N VAL A 331 -10.67 8.14 10.75
CA VAL A 331 -9.48 8.01 9.92
C VAL A 331 -9.22 9.28 9.12
N VAL A 332 -10.23 9.85 8.45
CA VAL A 332 -10.09 11.14 7.74
C VAL A 332 -9.65 12.27 8.67
N LYS A 333 -10.20 12.36 9.89
CA LYS A 333 -9.76 13.34 10.90
C LYS A 333 -8.29 13.16 11.28
N LYS A 334 -7.90 11.92 11.60
CA LYS A 334 -6.52 11.56 11.96
C LYS A 334 -5.55 11.89 10.81
N ILE A 335 -5.94 11.60 9.56
CA ILE A 335 -5.16 11.99 8.38
C ILE A 335 -5.09 13.52 8.27
N ASN A 336 -6.19 14.26 8.44
CA ASN A 336 -6.20 15.73 8.37
C ASN A 336 -5.23 16.37 9.37
N LEU A 337 -5.16 15.83 10.59
CA LEU A 337 -4.23 16.30 11.62
C LEU A 337 -2.76 16.07 11.26
N SER A 338 -2.45 14.92 10.63
CA SER A 338 -1.07 14.55 10.27
C SER A 338 -0.60 15.02 8.89
N ASN A 339 -1.51 15.12 7.91
CA ASN A 339 -1.24 15.32 6.49
C ASN A 339 -2.35 16.17 5.81
N PRO A 340 -2.48 17.47 6.12
CA PRO A 340 -3.56 18.32 5.62
C PRO A 340 -3.63 18.40 4.08
N SER A 341 -2.49 18.45 3.39
CA SER A 341 -2.42 18.54 1.93
C SER A 341 -2.96 17.29 1.22
N PHE A 342 -2.72 16.12 1.82
CA PHE A 342 -3.25 14.86 1.32
C PHE A 342 -4.78 14.82 1.44
N ILE A 343 -5.35 15.36 2.52
CA ILE A 343 -6.81 15.44 2.68
C ILE A 343 -7.48 16.28 1.61
N ASN A 344 -6.93 17.45 1.28
CA ASN A 344 -7.51 18.28 0.22
C ASN A 344 -7.57 17.49 -1.10
N THR A 345 -6.48 16.80 -1.43
CA THR A 345 -6.40 15.94 -2.63
C THR A 345 -7.39 14.77 -2.56
N LEU A 346 -7.50 14.10 -1.42
CA LEU A 346 -8.37 12.95 -1.20
C LEU A 346 -9.84 13.35 -1.33
N ILE A 347 -10.27 14.44 -0.70
CA ILE A 347 -11.65 14.93 -0.76
C ILE A 347 -12.01 15.42 -2.16
N SER A 348 -11.10 16.15 -2.83
CA SER A 348 -11.30 16.59 -4.21
C SER A 348 -11.50 15.39 -5.16
N LYS A 349 -10.62 14.38 -5.07
CA LYS A 349 -10.73 13.15 -5.86
C LYS A 349 -11.98 12.33 -5.52
N LEU A 350 -12.32 12.19 -4.24
CA LEU A 350 -13.52 11.48 -3.79
C LEU A 350 -14.77 12.14 -4.36
N THR A 351 -14.88 13.47 -4.22
CA THR A 351 -16.01 14.25 -4.73
C THR A 351 -16.12 14.09 -6.26
N LYS A 352 -15.01 14.22 -7.00
CA LYS A 352 -15.00 13.99 -8.46
C LYS A 352 -15.45 12.57 -8.84
N ARG A 353 -14.98 11.54 -8.12
CA ARG A 353 -15.28 10.14 -8.42
C ARG A 353 -16.73 9.79 -8.10
N VAL A 354 -17.21 10.23 -6.94
CA VAL A 354 -18.60 10.09 -6.51
C VAL A 354 -19.53 10.83 -7.48
N LEU A 355 -19.15 12.01 -8.00
CA LEU A 355 -19.97 12.74 -8.98
C LEU A 355 -20.09 12.06 -10.35
N LYS A 356 -19.03 11.38 -10.81
CA LYS A 356 -19.10 10.59 -12.06
C LYS A 356 -20.16 9.48 -11.97
N ASN A 357 -20.38 8.93 -10.77
CA ASN A 357 -21.32 7.84 -10.49
C ASN A 357 -22.15 8.14 -9.21
N LEU A 358 -22.91 9.24 -9.21
CA LEU A 358 -23.64 9.74 -8.02
C LEU A 358 -24.92 8.92 -7.75
N THR A 359 -24.73 7.68 -7.30
CA THR A 359 -25.80 6.84 -6.76
C THR A 359 -26.31 7.40 -5.43
N GLU A 360 -27.52 6.99 -5.02
CA GLU A 360 -28.09 7.36 -3.71
C GLU A 360 -27.18 6.97 -2.54
N GLU A 361 -26.55 5.80 -2.67
CA GLU A 361 -25.57 5.27 -1.73
C GLU A 361 -24.34 6.19 -1.61
N ASN A 362 -23.70 6.52 -2.74
CA ASN A 362 -22.50 7.34 -2.72
C ASN A 362 -22.79 8.77 -2.25
N TYR A 363 -23.96 9.31 -2.62
CA TYR A 363 -24.48 10.58 -2.09
C TYR A 363 -24.60 10.55 -0.57
N SER A 364 -25.25 9.52 -0.02
CA SER A 364 -25.49 9.37 1.42
C SER A 364 -24.17 9.25 2.20
N LYS A 365 -23.24 8.42 1.70
CA LYS A 365 -21.90 8.25 2.29
C LYS A 365 -21.10 9.54 2.27
N LEU A 366 -21.04 10.25 1.14
CA LEU A 366 -20.33 11.53 1.03
C LEU A 366 -20.92 12.58 1.97
N LYS A 367 -22.26 12.71 1.99
CA LYS A 367 -22.96 13.63 2.89
C LYS A 367 -22.65 13.34 4.36
N LEU A 368 -22.58 12.07 4.75
CA LEU A 368 -22.26 11.68 6.12
C LEU A 368 -20.81 12.01 6.49
N ILE A 369 -19.83 11.76 5.60
CA ILE A 369 -18.43 12.17 5.78
C ILE A 369 -18.32 13.69 5.97
N LEU A 370 -19.03 14.48 5.15
CA LEU A 370 -19.03 15.94 5.26
C LEU A 370 -19.67 16.41 6.57
N LYS A 371 -20.80 15.80 6.97
CA LYS A 371 -21.46 16.10 8.25
C LYS A 371 -20.53 15.92 9.44
N MET A 372 -19.69 14.90 9.39
CA MET A 372 -18.85 14.50 10.52
C MET A 372 -17.45 15.16 10.53
N ASN A 373 -17.07 15.86 9.45
CA ASN A 373 -15.81 16.59 9.29
C ASN A 373 -16.04 18.09 9.03
N PRO A 374 -16.40 18.91 10.03
CA PRO A 374 -16.74 20.33 9.85
C PRO A 374 -15.56 21.25 9.50
N HIS A 375 -14.42 20.70 9.07
CA HIS A 375 -13.24 21.48 8.71
C HIS A 375 -13.47 22.26 7.42
N GLU A 376 -13.13 23.55 7.43
CA GLU A 376 -13.44 24.50 6.36
C GLU A 376 -12.84 24.11 5.01
N ASN A 377 -11.62 23.57 5.00
CA ASN A 377 -10.95 23.09 3.80
C ASN A 377 -11.72 21.95 3.10
N ILE A 378 -12.24 20.97 3.86
CA ILE A 378 -12.99 19.84 3.32
C ILE A 378 -14.29 20.33 2.64
N PHE A 379 -14.97 21.28 3.29
CA PHE A 379 -16.18 21.91 2.76
C PHE A 379 -15.89 22.72 1.49
N LEU A 380 -14.82 23.51 1.50
CA LEU A 380 -14.41 24.35 0.37
C LEU A 380 -14.06 23.50 -0.86
N GLU A 381 -13.23 22.48 -0.70
CA GLU A 381 -12.82 21.58 -1.78
C GLU A 381 -14.03 20.85 -2.39
N CYS A 382 -14.92 20.33 -1.55
CA CYS A 382 -16.13 19.66 -2.04
C CYS A 382 -17.03 20.64 -2.81
N TYR A 383 -17.22 21.84 -2.29
CA TYR A 383 -18.02 22.90 -2.93
C TYR A 383 -17.44 23.35 -4.26
N GLN A 384 -16.11 23.55 -4.36
CA GLN A 384 -15.45 23.93 -5.61
C GLN A 384 -15.67 22.86 -6.69
N VAL A 385 -15.40 21.60 -6.36
CA VAL A 385 -15.60 20.48 -7.30
C VAL A 385 -17.04 20.35 -7.77
N LEU A 386 -18.02 20.51 -6.87
CA LEU A 386 -19.45 20.42 -7.23
C LEU A 386 -19.88 21.56 -8.17
N ASN A 387 -19.29 22.75 -8.04
CA ASN A 387 -19.61 23.92 -8.87
C ASN A 387 -18.87 23.96 -10.22
N GLU A 388 -17.68 23.37 -10.32
CA GLU A 388 -16.90 23.31 -11.57
C GLU A 388 -17.52 22.42 -12.65
N ILE A 389 -18.56 21.64 -12.32
CA ILE A 389 -19.25 20.79 -13.28
C ILE A 389 -20.34 21.58 -14.00
N ASP A 390 -20.08 21.95 -15.25
CA ASP A 390 -21.00 22.73 -16.08
C ASP A 390 -22.26 21.94 -16.48
N PHE A 391 -22.17 20.61 -16.60
CA PHE A 391 -23.29 19.80 -17.10
C PHE A 391 -23.26 18.33 -16.65
N ILE A 392 -24.41 17.83 -16.17
CA ILE A 392 -24.65 16.43 -15.82
C ILE A 392 -25.84 15.92 -16.65
N ASN A 393 -25.59 14.93 -17.51
CA ASN A 393 -26.59 14.34 -18.42
C ASN A 393 -27.71 13.55 -17.70
N ASN A 394 -27.53 13.18 -16.43
CA ASN A 394 -28.50 12.40 -15.65
C ASN A 394 -29.28 13.33 -14.68
N PRO A 395 -30.61 13.46 -14.82
CA PRO A 395 -31.43 14.33 -13.97
C PRO A 395 -31.37 14.01 -12.47
N GLU A 396 -31.29 12.73 -12.09
CA GLU A 396 -31.20 12.34 -10.68
C GLU A 396 -29.82 12.71 -10.09
N THR A 397 -28.75 12.50 -10.85
CA THR A 397 -27.39 12.89 -10.47
C THR A 397 -27.31 14.42 -10.29
N GLU A 398 -27.93 15.18 -11.19
CA GLU A 398 -27.99 16.64 -11.07
C GLU A 398 -28.81 17.08 -9.84
N GLN A 399 -29.94 16.42 -9.56
CA GLN A 399 -30.73 16.68 -8.37
C GLN A 399 -29.93 16.42 -7.08
N ARG A 400 -29.25 15.27 -6.98
CA ARG A 400 -28.39 14.93 -5.83
C ARG A 400 -27.22 15.90 -5.68
N ARG A 401 -26.61 16.35 -6.78
CA ARG A 401 -25.59 17.41 -6.76
C ARG A 401 -26.12 18.69 -6.14
N ARG A 402 -27.31 19.14 -6.56
CA ARG A 402 -27.96 20.34 -6.02
C ARG A 402 -28.25 20.20 -4.53
N LEU A 403 -28.79 19.07 -4.09
CA LEU A 403 -29.03 18.79 -2.66
C LEU A 403 -27.74 18.83 -1.83
N LEU A 404 -26.62 18.33 -2.37
CA LEU A 404 -25.31 18.44 -1.73
C LEU A 404 -24.81 19.88 -1.64
N LEU A 405 -24.95 20.67 -2.72
CA LEU A 405 -24.60 22.09 -2.74
C LEU A 405 -25.45 22.89 -1.75
N GLU A 406 -26.75 22.66 -1.71
CA GLU A 406 -27.68 23.27 -0.75
C GLU A 406 -27.26 22.94 0.68
N TYR A 407 -27.00 21.66 0.97
CA TYR A 407 -26.51 21.21 2.27
C TYR A 407 -25.19 21.89 2.70
N LEU A 408 -24.23 22.02 1.78
CA LEU A 408 -22.97 22.72 2.05
C LEU A 408 -23.18 24.20 2.36
N LEU A 409 -24.08 24.86 1.62
CA LEU A 409 -24.42 26.27 1.80
C LEU A 409 -25.25 26.54 3.06
N GLU A 410 -26.12 25.61 3.47
CA GLU A 410 -26.82 25.68 4.76
C GLU A 410 -25.83 25.67 5.93
N LEU A 411 -24.83 24.79 5.87
CA LEU A 411 -23.82 24.67 6.93
C LEU A 411 -22.76 25.77 6.90
N LYS A 412 -22.39 26.23 5.70
CA LYS A 412 -21.36 27.24 5.47
C LYS A 412 -21.82 28.22 4.37
N PRO A 413 -22.71 29.18 4.71
CA PRO A 413 -23.19 30.17 3.74
C PRO A 413 -22.06 30.94 3.06
N GLU A 414 -20.94 31.12 3.76
CA GLU A 414 -19.75 31.85 3.30
C GLU A 414 -19.07 31.22 2.07
N LEU A 415 -19.32 29.94 1.78
CA LEU A 415 -18.86 29.31 0.53
C LEU A 415 -19.52 29.95 -0.70
N SER A 416 -20.71 30.53 -0.54
CA SER A 416 -21.38 31.27 -1.61
C SER A 416 -20.77 32.65 -1.88
N LEU A 417 -19.80 33.14 -1.11
CA LEU A 417 -19.18 34.45 -1.36
C LEU A 417 -18.57 34.54 -2.79
N SER A 418 -18.01 33.44 -3.31
CA SER A 418 -17.57 33.37 -4.71
C SER A 418 -18.71 33.52 -5.73
N ARG A 419 -19.92 33.02 -5.40
CA ARG A 419 -21.13 33.22 -6.20
C ARG A 419 -21.70 34.63 -6.00
N VAL A 420 -21.55 35.22 -4.81
CA VAL A 420 -21.92 36.61 -4.53
C VAL A 420 -21.14 37.54 -5.44
N LYS A 421 -19.81 37.39 -5.55
CA LYS A 421 -18.98 38.20 -6.47
C LYS A 421 -19.51 38.15 -7.90
N LYS A 422 -19.58 36.96 -8.51
CA LYS A 422 -20.06 36.78 -9.90
C LYS A 422 -21.49 37.29 -10.10
N TRP A 423 -22.35 37.09 -9.11
CA TRP A 423 -23.74 37.54 -9.18
C TRP A 423 -23.86 39.06 -9.07
N VAL A 424 -23.10 39.69 -8.18
CA VAL A 424 -23.04 41.14 -8.03
C VAL A 424 -22.49 41.78 -9.30
N GLU A 425 -21.39 41.26 -9.85
CA GLU A 425 -20.82 41.71 -11.14
C GLU A 425 -21.86 41.67 -12.27
N ALA A 426 -22.67 40.61 -12.35
CA ALA A 426 -23.71 40.50 -13.37
C ALA A 426 -24.91 41.42 -13.11
N LYS A 427 -25.32 41.58 -11.85
CA LYS A 427 -26.54 42.31 -11.49
C LYS A 427 -26.37 43.80 -11.30
N ILE A 428 -25.16 44.26 -10.98
CA ILE A 428 -24.90 45.68 -10.76
C ILE A 428 -25.05 46.48 -12.06
N LEU A 429 -24.87 45.80 -13.20
CA LEU A 429 -25.14 46.31 -14.54
C LEU A 429 -26.65 46.58 -14.79
N ASP A 430 -27.54 45.86 -14.10
CA ASP A 430 -28.98 46.05 -14.20
C ASP A 430 -29.50 47.16 -13.27
N GLY A 431 -28.65 47.68 -12.37
CA GLY A 431 -28.98 48.74 -11.41
C GLY A 431 -28.41 48.51 -10.01
N PRO A 432 -28.61 49.48 -9.09
CA PRO A 432 -28.12 49.40 -7.72
C PRO A 432 -28.71 48.20 -6.97
N ILE A 433 -27.86 47.48 -6.24
CA ILE A 433 -28.20 46.26 -5.52
C ILE A 433 -28.22 46.53 -4.02
N ASN A 434 -29.29 46.16 -3.31
CA ASN A 434 -29.29 46.21 -1.86
C ASN A 434 -28.54 44.99 -1.27
N ILE A 435 -27.67 45.21 -0.28
CA ILE A 435 -27.01 44.14 0.49
C ILE A 435 -28.05 43.19 1.08
N ASN A 436 -29.23 43.67 1.47
CA ASN A 436 -30.31 42.84 1.99
C ASN A 436 -30.84 41.87 0.93
N ASP A 437 -30.85 42.26 -0.34
CA ASP A 437 -31.26 41.38 -1.45
C ASP A 437 -30.22 40.26 -1.67
N ILE A 438 -28.93 40.57 -1.50
CA ILE A 438 -27.84 39.58 -1.52
C ILE A 438 -27.94 38.66 -0.30
N SER A 439 -28.15 39.24 0.88
CA SER A 439 -28.31 38.53 2.16
C SER A 439 -29.44 37.52 2.09
N ASN A 440 -30.61 37.95 1.59
CA ASN A 440 -31.78 37.10 1.41
C ASN A 440 -31.55 36.02 0.33
N LYS A 441 -30.86 36.37 -0.76
CA LYS A 441 -30.63 35.44 -1.88
C LYS A 441 -29.63 34.33 -1.54
N PHE A 442 -28.57 34.65 -0.82
CA PHE A 442 -27.46 33.74 -0.52
C PHE A 442 -27.48 33.22 0.93
N ASN A 443 -28.43 33.68 1.75
CA ASN A 443 -28.56 33.33 3.17
C ASN A 443 -27.27 33.59 3.98
N ILE A 444 -26.57 34.68 3.66
CA ILE A 444 -25.37 35.14 4.38
C ILE A 444 -25.72 36.40 5.18
N LYS A 445 -25.24 36.51 6.43
CA LYS A 445 -25.42 37.72 7.25
C LYS A 445 -24.94 38.97 6.51
N GLU A 446 -25.76 40.03 6.52
CA GLU A 446 -25.49 41.32 5.87
C GLU A 446 -24.09 41.87 6.19
N GLN A 447 -23.66 41.80 7.46
CA GLN A 447 -22.34 42.26 7.89
C GLN A 447 -21.20 41.54 7.17
N LYS A 448 -21.33 40.24 6.90
CA LYS A 448 -20.31 39.46 6.18
C LYS A 448 -20.30 39.77 4.70
N ILE A 449 -21.46 39.91 4.07
CA ILE A 449 -21.56 40.37 2.68
C ILE A 449 -20.94 41.75 2.54
N ARG A 450 -21.27 42.65 3.47
CA ARG A 450 -20.74 44.00 3.50
C ARG A 450 -19.22 44.02 3.54
N SER A 451 -18.61 43.36 4.54
CA SER A 451 -17.15 43.29 4.65
C SER A 451 -16.50 42.60 3.44
N TYR A 452 -17.15 41.60 2.86
CA TYR A 452 -16.65 40.93 1.65
C TYR A 452 -16.68 41.85 0.43
N ILE A 453 -17.77 42.57 0.19
CA ILE A 453 -17.93 43.51 -0.92
C ILE A 453 -17.02 44.73 -0.74
N GLU A 454 -16.91 45.28 0.47
CA GLU A 454 -15.96 46.36 0.80
C GLU A 454 -14.54 45.94 0.43
N ARG A 455 -14.10 44.75 0.83
CA ARG A 455 -12.79 44.21 0.44
C ARG A 455 -12.63 44.03 -1.06
N LEU A 456 -13.66 43.58 -1.78
CA LEU A 456 -13.61 43.44 -3.24
C LEU A 456 -13.50 44.79 -3.96
N ILE A 457 -14.14 45.83 -3.42
CA ILE A 457 -14.04 47.20 -3.93
C ILE A 457 -12.65 47.77 -3.62
N GLU A 458 -12.17 47.62 -2.38
CA GLU A 458 -10.83 48.06 -1.94
C GLU A 458 -9.70 47.41 -2.74
N ASN A 459 -9.87 46.15 -3.13
CA ASN A 459 -8.91 45.41 -3.96
C ASN A 459 -9.08 45.66 -5.48
N GLU A 460 -9.97 46.56 -5.89
CA GLU A 460 -10.31 46.84 -7.30
C GLU A 460 -10.83 45.61 -8.08
N GLU A 461 -11.34 44.60 -7.37
CA GLU A 461 -11.87 43.37 -7.97
C GLU A 461 -13.30 43.52 -8.49
N ILE A 462 -14.04 44.53 -8.01
CA ILE A 462 -15.35 44.94 -8.53
C ILE A 462 -15.37 46.46 -8.62
N ASN A 463 -15.72 47.01 -9.79
CA ASN A 463 -15.87 48.46 -9.99
C ASN A 463 -17.22 48.96 -9.45
N ALA A 464 -17.32 49.13 -8.13
CA ALA A 464 -18.54 49.55 -7.46
C ALA A 464 -18.25 50.52 -6.31
N ILE A 465 -19.26 51.33 -5.94
CA ILE A 465 -19.30 52.08 -4.70
C ILE A 465 -20.32 51.41 -3.80
N LEU A 466 -19.96 51.24 -2.52
CA LEU A 466 -20.89 50.84 -1.48
C LEU A 466 -21.29 52.07 -0.64
N SER A 467 -22.58 52.40 -0.63
CA SER A 467 -23.14 53.46 0.21
C SER A 467 -24.49 53.03 0.79
N ASN A 468 -24.69 53.20 2.10
CA ASN A 468 -25.95 52.88 2.80
C ASN A 468 -26.52 51.49 2.47
N ASN A 469 -25.69 50.44 2.50
CA ASN A 469 -26.06 49.06 2.14
C ASN A 469 -26.53 48.89 0.69
N VAL A 470 -26.25 49.84 -0.19
CA VAL A 470 -26.52 49.75 -1.63
C VAL A 470 -25.20 49.75 -2.38
N ILE A 471 -25.03 48.74 -3.23
CA ILE A 471 -23.89 48.57 -4.12
C ILE A 471 -24.32 49.14 -5.47
N ALA A 472 -23.62 50.15 -5.95
CA ALA A 472 -23.88 50.78 -7.25
C ALA A 472 -22.59 50.85 -8.06
N LEU A 473 -22.70 50.93 -9.38
CA LEU A 473 -21.53 51.16 -10.24
C LEU A 473 -20.86 52.49 -9.86
N ASN A 474 -19.53 52.52 -9.91
CA ASN A 474 -18.79 53.76 -9.69
C ASN A 474 -18.91 54.64 -10.95
N GLU A 475 -19.71 55.71 -10.87
CA GLU A 475 -20.03 56.59 -12.01
C GLU A 475 -18.90 57.56 -12.40
N GLU A 476 -17.78 57.64 -11.66
CA GLU A 476 -16.65 58.53 -12.00
C GLU A 476 -15.62 57.94 -12.96
N SER A 477 -15.89 56.79 -13.59
CA SER A 477 -15.11 56.33 -14.74
C SER A 477 -15.89 56.60 -16.04
N THR A 478 -15.35 57.46 -16.91
CA THR A 478 -15.75 57.58 -18.32
C THR A 478 -15.43 56.28 -19.05
N PHE A 479 -16.28 55.28 -18.88
CA PHE A 479 -16.34 54.15 -19.79
C PHE A 479 -17.29 54.53 -20.93
N GLU A 480 -16.81 54.53 -22.17
CA GLU A 480 -17.67 54.40 -23.33
C GLU A 480 -18.38 53.05 -23.22
N GLY A 481 -19.57 53.03 -22.60
CA GLY A 481 -20.41 51.85 -22.52
C GLY A 481 -20.82 51.40 -23.92
N GLU A 482 -20.86 50.08 -24.12
CA GLU A 482 -21.28 49.51 -25.40
C GLU A 482 -22.73 49.91 -25.70
N ASP A 483 -22.99 50.54 -26.84
CA ASP A 483 -24.36 50.93 -27.24
C ASP A 483 -25.24 49.71 -27.58
N LEU A 484 -24.60 48.58 -27.88
CA LEU A 484 -25.20 47.35 -28.34
C LEU A 484 -24.79 46.19 -27.43
N LEU A 485 -25.77 45.49 -26.85
CA LEU A 485 -25.54 44.21 -26.19
C LEU A 485 -25.44 43.13 -27.26
N PHE A 486 -24.34 42.38 -27.22
CA PHE A 486 -24.04 41.29 -28.15
C PHE A 486 -24.05 39.94 -27.41
N LEU A 487 -24.98 39.06 -27.79
CA LEU A 487 -25.02 37.68 -27.34
C LEU A 487 -24.79 36.75 -28.52
N LYS A 488 -23.93 35.76 -28.34
CA LYS A 488 -23.62 34.75 -29.36
C LYS A 488 -23.98 33.36 -28.89
N LYS A 489 -24.42 32.52 -29.82
CA LYS A 489 -24.56 31.08 -29.59
C LYS A 489 -24.07 30.33 -30.83
N TRP A 490 -23.18 29.37 -30.61
CA TRP A 490 -22.81 28.40 -31.62
C TRP A 490 -23.72 27.18 -31.52
N ASP A 491 -24.16 26.68 -32.67
CA ASP A 491 -24.81 25.38 -32.79
C ASP A 491 -24.07 24.55 -33.84
N ILE A 492 -23.66 23.34 -33.44
CA ILE A 492 -22.93 22.41 -34.29
C ILE A 492 -23.78 21.14 -34.34
N SER A 493 -24.36 20.89 -35.51
CA SER A 493 -25.19 19.71 -35.73
C SER A 493 -24.63 18.88 -36.89
N LYS A 494 -24.85 17.56 -36.87
CA LYS A 494 -24.48 16.72 -38.02
C LYS A 494 -25.35 17.11 -39.21
N ASN A 495 -24.69 17.35 -40.36
CA ASN A 495 -25.41 17.72 -41.57
C ASN A 495 -26.33 16.57 -41.98
N LYS A 496 -27.61 16.86 -42.17
CA LYS A 496 -28.65 15.85 -42.45
C LYS A 496 -28.46 15.12 -43.79
N SER A 497 -27.68 15.71 -44.70
CA SER A 497 -27.40 15.19 -46.04
C SER A 497 -26.03 14.53 -46.19
N ASP A 498 -25.09 14.78 -45.26
CA ASP A 498 -23.74 14.25 -45.30
C ASP A 498 -23.22 14.07 -43.86
N SER A 499 -23.23 12.83 -43.37
CA SER A 499 -22.93 12.50 -41.96
C SER A 499 -21.49 12.76 -41.54
N GLU A 500 -20.58 12.96 -42.52
CA GLU A 500 -19.17 13.30 -42.27
C GLU A 500 -18.96 14.82 -42.14
N LYS A 501 -19.98 15.63 -42.43
CA LYS A 501 -19.94 17.09 -42.29
C LYS A 501 -20.77 17.59 -41.12
N HIS A 502 -20.28 18.64 -40.48
CA HIS A 502 -21.01 19.37 -39.45
C HIS A 502 -21.57 20.68 -40.03
N ASP A 503 -22.86 20.94 -39.80
CA ASP A 503 -23.47 22.24 -40.03
C ASP A 503 -23.17 23.12 -38.82
N ILE A 504 -22.32 24.14 -39.01
CA ILE A 504 -21.95 25.11 -37.99
C ILE A 504 -22.80 26.37 -38.20
N GLN A 505 -23.58 26.73 -37.19
CA GLN A 505 -24.40 27.94 -37.20
C GLN A 505 -24.01 28.86 -36.05
N LEU A 506 -23.85 30.15 -36.37
CA LEU A 506 -23.65 31.22 -35.41
C LEU A 506 -24.93 32.04 -35.34
N TYR A 507 -25.54 32.05 -34.17
CA TYR A 507 -26.63 32.95 -33.82
C TYR A 507 -26.05 34.18 -33.14
N ILE A 508 -26.34 35.34 -33.69
CA ILE A 508 -25.99 36.64 -33.15
C ILE A 508 -27.27 37.33 -32.75
N HIS A 509 -27.39 37.63 -31.46
CA HIS A 509 -28.49 38.41 -30.91
C HIS A 509 -27.94 39.77 -30.46
N ILE A 510 -28.44 40.82 -31.10
CA ILE A 510 -28.07 42.21 -30.84
C ILE A 510 -29.26 42.89 -30.19
N ARG A 511 -29.01 43.63 -29.11
CA ARG A 511 -30.00 44.47 -28.46
C ARG A 511 -29.48 45.89 -28.30
N ASN A 512 -30.26 46.87 -28.69
CA ASN A 512 -29.93 48.27 -28.41
C ASN A 512 -30.12 48.57 -26.91
N ILE A 513 -29.01 48.83 -26.21
CA ILE A 513 -28.98 49.19 -24.79
C ILE A 513 -28.61 50.67 -24.55
N SER A 514 -28.38 51.41 -25.64
CA SER A 514 -27.85 52.78 -25.62
C SER A 514 -28.84 53.86 -25.16
N GLY A 515 -30.11 53.51 -24.95
CA GLY A 515 -31.20 54.44 -24.62
C GLY A 515 -31.67 55.35 -25.77
N ALA A 516 -30.92 55.44 -26.87
CA ALA A 516 -31.22 56.25 -28.05
C ALA A 516 -31.53 55.38 -29.28
N ILE A 517 -32.14 55.95 -30.32
CA ILE A 517 -32.35 55.24 -31.59
C ILE A 517 -31.00 55.11 -32.31
N ILE A 518 -30.69 53.88 -32.72
CA ILE A 518 -29.54 53.57 -33.58
C ILE A 518 -30.03 53.56 -35.03
N ASN A 519 -29.36 54.32 -35.90
CA ASN A 519 -29.68 54.40 -37.33
C ASN A 519 -28.52 53.84 -38.17
N ASP A 520 -28.83 53.44 -39.40
CA ASP A 520 -27.85 52.95 -40.39
C ASP A 520 -26.94 51.81 -39.87
N LEU A 521 -27.48 50.91 -39.05
CA LEU A 521 -26.74 49.75 -38.53
C LEU A 521 -26.36 48.80 -39.67
N ASP A 522 -25.06 48.73 -39.95
CA ASP A 522 -24.43 47.76 -40.82
C ASP A 522 -23.56 46.78 -40.01
N ILE A 523 -23.52 45.53 -40.46
CA ILE A 523 -22.90 44.42 -39.72
C ILE A 523 -22.04 43.63 -40.68
N ASN A 524 -20.73 43.78 -40.51
CA ASN A 524 -19.72 43.15 -41.34
C ASN A 524 -19.03 42.04 -40.56
N ILE A 525 -18.91 40.86 -41.16
CA ILE A 525 -18.19 39.73 -40.57
C ILE A 525 -16.95 39.45 -41.41
N GLU A 526 -15.79 39.67 -40.81
CA GLU A 526 -14.51 39.25 -41.34
C GLU A 526 -14.19 37.86 -40.80
N TYR A 527 -13.94 36.92 -41.71
CA TYR A 527 -13.69 35.52 -41.37
C TYR A 527 -12.55 34.96 -42.23
N PRO A 528 -11.88 33.87 -41.80
CA PRO A 528 -10.86 33.22 -42.61
C PRO A 528 -11.48 32.58 -43.85
N SER A 529 -11.48 33.30 -44.98
CA SER A 529 -12.12 32.88 -46.22
C SER A 529 -11.51 31.62 -46.83
N ASP A 530 -10.28 31.30 -46.43
CA ASP A 530 -9.54 30.11 -46.87
C ASP A 530 -10.05 28.84 -46.16
N THR A 531 -10.60 29.00 -44.95
CA THR A 531 -11.09 27.91 -44.10
C THR A 531 -12.59 27.72 -44.22
N PHE A 532 -13.35 28.82 -44.30
CA PHE A 532 -14.81 28.78 -44.30
C PHE A 532 -15.41 29.48 -45.52
N LYS A 533 -16.54 28.95 -45.97
CA LYS A 533 -17.52 29.66 -46.77
C LYS A 533 -18.68 30.05 -45.85
N VAL A 534 -18.96 31.33 -45.72
CA VAL A 534 -20.03 31.84 -44.85
C VAL A 534 -21.21 32.29 -45.69
N SER A 535 -22.41 31.95 -45.26
CA SER A 535 -23.65 32.41 -45.86
C SER A 535 -24.64 32.82 -44.77
N LEU A 536 -25.31 33.95 -44.95
CA LEU A 536 -26.39 34.36 -44.05
C LEU A 536 -27.64 33.57 -44.41
N LYS A 537 -28.15 32.78 -43.45
CA LYS A 537 -29.24 31.83 -43.70
C LYS A 537 -30.63 32.43 -43.46
N GLU A 538 -30.74 33.32 -42.48
CA GLU A 538 -32.01 33.91 -42.06
C GLU A 538 -31.80 35.36 -41.64
N GLN A 539 -32.58 36.27 -42.24
CA GLN A 539 -32.76 37.65 -41.80
C GLN A 539 -34.17 37.75 -41.24
N SER A 540 -34.33 37.76 -39.92
CA SER A 540 -35.57 38.30 -39.36
C SER A 540 -35.53 39.81 -39.59
N GLU A 541 -36.46 40.32 -40.41
CA GLU A 541 -36.67 41.72 -40.83
C GLU A 541 -35.45 42.64 -40.65
N ARG A 542 -34.60 42.73 -41.69
CA ARG A 542 -33.41 43.59 -41.69
C ARG A 542 -33.82 45.05 -41.53
N THR A 543 -33.86 45.53 -40.28
CA THR A 543 -34.02 46.93 -39.95
C THR A 543 -32.65 47.53 -39.71
N ASN A 544 -32.31 48.55 -40.50
CA ASN A 544 -31.09 49.33 -40.28
C ASN A 544 -31.25 50.29 -39.08
N ASN A 545 -32.45 50.37 -38.51
CA ASN A 545 -32.75 51.19 -37.35
C ASN A 545 -33.16 50.32 -36.16
N LEU A 546 -32.50 50.48 -35.01
CA LEU A 546 -32.88 49.81 -33.77
C LEU A 546 -33.39 50.83 -32.77
N THR A 547 -34.68 50.74 -32.44
CA THR A 547 -35.24 51.48 -31.31
C THR A 547 -34.72 50.93 -29.97
N PRO A 548 -34.73 51.72 -28.87
CA PRO A 548 -34.25 51.24 -27.58
C PRO A 548 -34.92 49.92 -27.16
N ASN A 549 -34.13 48.96 -26.70
CA ASN A 549 -34.53 47.59 -26.34
C ASN A 549 -35.02 46.68 -27.47
N GLN A 550 -35.01 47.14 -28.72
CA GLN A 550 -35.31 46.27 -29.86
C GLN A 550 -34.21 45.23 -30.07
N ASN A 551 -34.62 44.03 -30.45
CA ASN A 551 -33.75 42.90 -30.70
C ASN A 551 -33.62 42.65 -32.20
N LEU A 552 -32.39 42.34 -32.64
CA LEU A 552 -32.10 41.83 -33.97
C LEU A 552 -31.40 40.47 -33.83
N ILE A 553 -31.91 39.46 -34.53
CA ILE A 553 -31.34 38.11 -34.53
C ILE A 553 -30.87 37.76 -35.93
N LEU A 554 -29.60 37.40 -36.05
CA LEU A 554 -28.95 37.02 -37.29
C LEU A 554 -28.38 35.61 -37.17
N THR A 555 -28.57 34.80 -38.21
CA THR A 555 -28.08 33.42 -38.26
C THR A 555 -27.12 33.23 -39.43
N TYR A 556 -25.83 33.07 -39.14
CA TYR A 556 -24.79 32.81 -40.13
C TYR A 556 -24.46 31.31 -40.17
N LYS A 557 -24.43 30.74 -41.37
CA LYS A 557 -23.95 29.37 -41.60
C LYS A 557 -22.51 29.39 -42.07
N PHE A 558 -21.66 28.61 -41.40
CA PHE A 558 -20.27 28.38 -41.76
C PHE A 558 -20.14 26.98 -42.37
N GLU A 559 -19.58 26.90 -43.58
CA GLU A 559 -19.26 25.66 -44.28
C GLU A 559 -17.75 25.54 -44.44
N LYS A 560 -17.14 24.49 -43.88
CA LYS A 560 -15.69 24.26 -43.94
C LYS A 560 -15.26 23.87 -45.36
N LYS A 561 -14.23 24.51 -45.90
CA LYS A 561 -13.68 24.23 -47.24
C LYS A 561 -12.64 23.10 -47.19
N GLY A 562 -13.09 21.85 -47.05
CA GLY A 562 -12.27 20.63 -47.21
C GLY A 562 -11.21 20.36 -46.12
N GLU A 563 -10.66 19.14 -46.12
CA GLU A 563 -9.62 18.68 -45.19
C GLU A 563 -8.23 19.15 -45.64
N LYS A 564 -7.83 20.34 -45.20
CA LYS A 564 -6.39 20.64 -45.09
C LYS A 564 -6.04 20.68 -43.61
N ASN A 565 -5.12 19.80 -43.21
CA ASN A 565 -4.43 19.83 -41.92
C ASN A 565 -3.78 21.20 -41.74
N LEU A 566 -4.45 22.07 -41.02
CA LEU A 566 -3.87 23.29 -40.47
C LEU A 566 -3.59 23.00 -39.00
N ASN A 567 -2.36 23.28 -38.57
CA ASN A 567 -2.02 23.31 -37.15
C ASN A 567 -3.03 24.20 -36.41
N PRO A 568 -3.38 23.89 -35.15
CA PRO A 568 -4.38 24.64 -34.40
C PRO A 568 -3.85 26.03 -34.06
N GLU A 569 -4.02 26.98 -34.98
CA GLU A 569 -3.92 28.41 -34.69
C GLU A 569 -5.34 28.93 -34.46
N ILE A 570 -5.56 29.56 -33.30
CA ILE A 570 -6.80 30.22 -32.94
C ILE A 570 -7.15 31.19 -34.08
N SER A 571 -8.20 30.88 -34.82
CA SER A 571 -8.67 31.72 -35.91
C SER A 571 -9.79 32.62 -35.37
N ASN A 572 -9.55 33.94 -35.37
CA ASN A 572 -10.52 34.92 -34.87
C ASN A 572 -11.47 35.31 -35.99
N ILE A 573 -12.78 35.26 -35.73
CA ILE A 573 -13.79 35.95 -36.54
C ILE A 573 -13.98 37.33 -35.93
N LYS A 574 -13.85 38.38 -36.75
CA LYS A 574 -14.11 39.75 -36.34
C LYS A 574 -15.47 40.18 -36.87
N ILE A 575 -16.29 40.72 -35.98
CA ILE A 575 -17.60 41.28 -36.32
C ILE A 575 -17.55 42.78 -36.07
N VAL A 576 -17.85 43.56 -37.09
CA VAL A 576 -17.84 45.02 -37.07
C VAL A 576 -19.28 45.50 -37.18
N PHE A 577 -19.70 46.29 -36.21
CA PHE A 577 -20.99 46.98 -36.19
C PHE A 577 -20.75 48.46 -36.48
N ASP A 578 -21.17 48.93 -37.64
CA ASP A 578 -21.10 50.34 -38.03
C ASP A 578 -22.49 50.94 -37.91
N TYR A 579 -22.65 52.05 -37.17
CA TYR A 579 -23.97 52.67 -36.99
C TYR A 579 -23.88 54.15 -36.64
N GLN A 580 -25.02 54.84 -36.64
CA GLN A 580 -25.16 56.20 -36.14
C GLN A 580 -26.00 56.24 -34.88
N LYS A 581 -25.48 56.90 -33.84
CA LYS A 581 -26.22 57.25 -32.62
C LYS A 581 -26.29 58.77 -32.52
N GLU A 582 -27.51 59.30 -32.47
CA GLU A 582 -27.75 60.76 -32.40
C GLU A 582 -27.05 61.55 -33.53
N GLY A 583 -26.95 60.95 -34.72
CA GLY A 583 -26.30 61.54 -35.90
C GLY A 583 -24.76 61.50 -35.90
N LYS A 584 -24.12 60.87 -34.91
CA LYS A 584 -22.68 60.63 -34.89
C LYS A 584 -22.36 59.18 -35.27
N PRO A 585 -21.38 58.94 -36.16
CA PRO A 585 -20.95 57.58 -36.49
C PRO A 585 -20.26 56.92 -35.29
N ARG A 586 -20.52 55.63 -35.12
CA ARG A 586 -19.97 54.76 -34.09
C ARG A 586 -19.63 53.42 -34.72
N MET A 587 -18.61 52.77 -34.17
CA MET A 587 -18.14 51.46 -34.60
C MET A 587 -17.89 50.61 -33.35
N ILE A 588 -18.40 49.38 -33.34
CA ILE A 588 -18.09 48.38 -32.32
C ILE A 588 -17.48 47.16 -33.01
N GLU A 589 -16.35 46.68 -32.50
CA GLU A 589 -15.70 45.48 -33.00
C GLU A 589 -15.77 44.37 -31.94
N LYS A 590 -16.16 43.16 -32.35
CA LYS A 590 -16.22 41.97 -31.50
C LYS A 590 -15.41 40.84 -32.12
N TYR A 591 -14.50 40.30 -31.34
CA TYR A 591 -13.68 39.15 -31.74
C TYR A 591 -14.26 37.86 -31.16
N LEU A 592 -14.38 36.86 -32.01
CA LEU A 592 -14.88 35.55 -31.67
C LEU A 592 -13.80 34.50 -31.92
N ASP A 593 -13.36 33.84 -30.85
CA ASP A 593 -12.52 32.66 -30.98
C ASP A 593 -13.33 31.52 -31.61
N VAL A 594 -12.80 30.93 -32.67
CA VAL A 594 -13.32 29.68 -33.25
C VAL A 594 -12.35 28.57 -32.87
N LEU A 595 -12.77 27.71 -31.94
CA LEU A 595 -12.09 26.45 -31.68
C LEU A 595 -12.40 25.49 -32.84
N LEU A 596 -11.44 25.33 -33.74
CA LEU A 596 -11.43 24.27 -34.74
C LEU A 596 -11.17 22.95 -34.01
N VAL A 597 -12.22 22.16 -33.77
CA VAL A 597 -12.08 20.74 -33.36
C VAL A 597 -12.00 19.87 -34.61
#